data_AF-A0A6L3F260-F1
#
_entry.id   AF-A0A6L3F260-F1
#
_cell.length_a   1.000
_cell.length_b   1.000
_cell.length_c   1.000
_cell.angle_alpha   90.00
_cell.angle_beta   90.00
_cell.angle_gamma   90.00
#
_symmetry.space_group_name_H-M   'P 1'
#
loop_
_entity.id
_entity.type
_entity.pdbx_description
1 polymer ?
#
loop_
_entity_poly.entity_id
_entity_poly.type
_entity_poly.pdbx_seq_one_letter_code
_entity_poly.pdbx_strand_id
1 'polypeptide(L)'
;MQSSPSVKNNSLTQIWLLPLLVSLTTAVFLSIPYLLAHSLTGEGLVFTGLIMNPEDSNTYWAKMLQGYAGEWLYTIPFTPEAHDGALVGVFYVWLGQIARWLGMSLTAVWHTSRIIAATILFLTIYAFISTFTENHRIRWTAYLLTLFGSGLGWLLFIFRATYWLDAFP
;
A
#
# COMPACT_ATOMS: atom_id res chain seq x y z
N MET A 1 -34.90 -43.63 5.65
CA MET A 1 -33.52 -43.16 5.98
C MET A 1 -33.23 -41.95 5.11
N GLN A 2 -33.43 -40.74 5.64
CA GLN A 2 -33.01 -39.50 4.97
C GLN A 2 -31.54 -39.27 5.30
N SER A 3 -30.69 -39.24 4.27
CA SER A 3 -29.30 -38.84 4.37
C SER A 3 -29.22 -37.37 4.78
N SER A 4 -28.75 -37.12 6.00
CA SER A 4 -28.40 -35.79 6.49
C SER A 4 -27.40 -35.10 5.53
N PRO A 5 -27.61 -33.85 5.12
CA PRO A 5 -26.68 -33.14 4.26
C PRO A 5 -25.36 -32.96 5.01
N SER A 6 -24.26 -33.38 4.38
CA SER A 6 -22.92 -33.17 4.92
C SER A 6 -22.64 -31.67 4.96
N VAL A 7 -22.68 -31.10 6.16
CA VAL A 7 -22.16 -29.75 6.41
C VAL A 7 -20.67 -29.82 6.10
N LYS A 8 -20.26 -29.30 4.93
CA LYS A 8 -18.86 -29.11 4.61
C LYS A 8 -18.31 -28.13 5.62
N ASN A 9 -17.67 -28.69 6.65
CA ASN A 9 -17.00 -27.97 7.70
C ASN A 9 -15.71 -27.39 7.10
N ASN A 10 -15.85 -26.31 6.33
CA ASN A 10 -14.70 -25.56 5.87
C ASN A 10 -14.05 -25.00 7.13
N SER A 11 -12.80 -25.38 7.39
CA SER A 11 -12.07 -24.82 8.53
C SER A 11 -12.01 -23.29 8.38
N LEU A 12 -12.01 -22.57 9.51
CA LEU A 12 -11.87 -21.10 9.52
C LEU A 12 -10.69 -20.66 8.63
N THR A 13 -9.64 -21.47 8.55
CA THR A 13 -8.47 -21.30 7.67
C THR A 13 -8.81 -21.24 6.18
N GLN A 14 -9.72 -22.09 5.69
CA GLN A 14 -10.16 -22.08 4.29
C GLN A 14 -10.99 -20.84 3.94
N ILE A 15 -11.72 -20.29 4.91
CA ILE A 15 -12.55 -19.09 4.74
C ILE A 15 -11.67 -17.86 4.50
N TRP A 16 -10.51 -17.78 5.16
CA TRP A 16 -9.59 -16.64 5.06
C TRP A 16 -8.50 -16.78 3.99
N LEU A 17 -8.26 -18.00 3.51
CA LEU A 17 -7.26 -18.23 2.46
C LEU A 17 -7.59 -17.49 1.16
N LEU A 18 -8.84 -17.53 0.71
CA LEU A 18 -9.23 -16.89 -0.54
C LEU A 18 -9.18 -15.35 -0.46
N PRO A 19 -9.71 -14.68 0.59
CA PRO A 19 -9.51 -13.25 0.80
C PRO A 19 -8.03 -12.86 0.82
N LEU A 20 -7.19 -13.62 1.52
CA LEU A 20 -5.75 -13.39 1.58
C LEU A 20 -5.10 -13.46 0.19
N LEU A 21 -5.41 -14.49 -0.60
CA LEU A 21 -4.89 -14.63 -1.96
C LEU A 21 -5.31 -13.46 -2.86
N VAL A 22 -6.58 -13.03 -2.77
CA VAL A 22 -7.07 -11.86 -3.50
C VAL A 22 -6.35 -10.60 -3.04
N SER A 23 -6.23 -10.36 -1.73
CA SER A 23 -5.53 -9.20 -1.17
C SER A 23 -4.08 -9.14 -1.64
N LEU A 24 -3.34 -10.25 -1.53
CA LEU A 24 -1.93 -10.32 -1.90
C LEU A 24 -1.75 -10.12 -3.41
N THR A 25 -2.56 -10.80 -4.22
CA THR A 25 -2.49 -10.67 -5.68
C THR A 25 -2.77 -9.24 -6.11
N THR A 26 -3.79 -8.59 -5.55
CA THR A 26 -4.08 -7.18 -5.82
C THR A 26 -2.92 -6.29 -5.38
N ALA A 27 -2.37 -6.49 -4.19
CA ALA A 27 -1.24 -5.68 -3.69
C ALA A 27 0.02 -5.81 -4.56
N VAL A 28 0.32 -7.02 -5.06
CA VAL A 28 1.43 -7.23 -6.00
C VAL A 28 1.12 -6.60 -7.36
N PHE A 29 -0.11 -6.74 -7.85
CA PHE A 29 -0.54 -6.14 -9.12
C PHE A 29 -0.38 -4.60 -9.12
N LEU A 30 -0.65 -3.95 -7.99
CA LEU A 30 -0.44 -2.51 -7.80
C LEU A 30 1.05 -2.08 -7.88
N SER A 31 1.99 -3.02 -7.90
CA SER A 31 3.42 -2.76 -8.10
C SER A 31 3.84 -2.74 -9.57
N ILE A 32 2.99 -3.22 -10.49
CA ILE A 32 3.30 -3.27 -11.94
C ILE A 32 3.73 -1.92 -12.51
N PRO A 33 3.05 -0.78 -12.24
CA PRO A 33 3.48 0.51 -12.76
C PRO A 33 4.91 0.88 -12.35
N TYR A 34 5.33 0.50 -11.14
CA TYR A 34 6.68 0.76 -10.61
C TYR A 34 7.73 -0.10 -11.31
N LEU A 35 7.41 -1.38 -11.57
CA LEU A 35 8.27 -2.27 -12.35
C LEU A 35 8.41 -1.79 -13.80
N LEU A 36 7.31 -1.34 -14.41
CA LEU A 36 7.31 -0.77 -15.75
C LEU A 36 8.15 0.51 -15.80
N ALA A 37 7.93 1.45 -14.88
CA ALA A 37 8.70 2.69 -14.80
C ALA A 37 10.22 2.41 -14.65
N HIS A 38 10.58 1.45 -13.81
CA HIS A 38 11.97 1.01 -13.67
C HIS A 38 12.53 0.44 -14.98
N SER A 39 11.79 -0.44 -15.66
CA SER A 39 12.23 -1.07 -16.92
C SER A 39 12.30 -0.12 -18.12
N LEU A 40 11.50 0.95 -18.10
CA LEU A 40 11.41 1.94 -19.17
C LEU A 40 12.26 3.19 -18.89
N THR A 41 13.10 3.17 -17.84
CA THR A 41 13.98 4.28 -17.51
C THR A 41 14.98 4.51 -18.65
N GLY A 42 15.02 5.73 -19.18
CA GLY A 42 15.89 6.09 -20.29
C GLY A 42 17.39 6.01 -19.94
N GLU A 43 18.22 5.87 -20.96
CA GLU A 43 19.68 5.86 -20.78
C GLU A 43 20.18 7.14 -20.10
N GLY A 44 21.05 6.98 -19.11
CA GLY A 44 21.58 8.09 -18.31
C GLY A 44 20.65 8.60 -17.20
N LEU A 45 19.46 8.03 -17.04
CA LEU A 45 18.51 8.38 -15.97
C LEU A 45 18.44 7.28 -14.90
N VAL A 46 18.02 7.67 -13.69
CA VAL A 46 17.76 6.74 -12.57
C VAL A 46 16.33 6.96 -12.09
N PHE A 47 15.53 5.88 -12.10
CA PHE A 47 14.20 5.92 -11.50
C PHE A 47 14.30 5.96 -9.98
N THR A 48 13.63 6.94 -9.39
CA THR A 48 13.65 7.21 -7.93
C THR A 48 12.83 6.20 -7.12
N GLY A 49 12.08 5.30 -7.77
CA GLY A 49 11.21 4.32 -7.09
C GLY A 49 9.80 4.82 -6.80
N LEU A 50 9.46 6.05 -7.21
CA LEU A 50 8.20 6.73 -6.90
C LEU A 50 7.52 7.25 -8.17
N ILE A 51 6.20 7.09 -8.26
CA ILE A 51 5.40 7.52 -9.42
C ILE A 51 4.43 8.64 -9.04
N MET A 52 3.70 8.49 -7.93
CA MET A 52 2.69 9.45 -7.48
C MET A 52 3.22 10.34 -6.37
N ASN A 53 2.88 11.63 -6.44
CA ASN A 53 3.22 12.65 -5.45
C ASN A 53 4.71 12.58 -5.03
N PRO A 54 5.64 12.81 -5.98
CA PRO A 54 7.07 12.73 -5.71
C PRO A 54 7.53 13.76 -4.67
N GLU A 55 6.89 14.92 -4.60
CA GLU A 55 7.16 15.98 -3.64
C GLU A 55 7.02 15.50 -2.19
N ASP A 56 5.88 14.93 -1.82
CA ASP A 56 5.69 14.38 -0.47
C ASP A 56 6.51 13.10 -0.29
N SER A 57 6.58 12.28 -1.33
CA SER A 57 7.26 10.99 -1.26
C SER A 57 8.76 11.14 -0.97
N ASN A 58 9.41 12.15 -1.53
CA ASN A 58 10.81 12.47 -1.21
C ASN A 58 11.01 12.80 0.28
N THR A 59 10.01 13.37 0.94
CA THR A 59 10.08 13.62 2.40
C THR A 59 10.01 12.32 3.21
N TYR A 60 9.34 11.27 2.71
CA TYR A 60 9.34 9.95 3.34
C TYR A 60 10.69 9.26 3.17
N TRP A 61 11.31 9.41 2.00
CA TRP A 61 12.67 8.93 1.76
C TRP A 61 13.69 9.59 2.68
N ALA A 62 13.60 10.92 2.89
CA ALA A 62 14.45 11.61 3.85
C ALA A 62 14.34 11.03 5.27
N LYS A 63 13.10 10.71 5.71
CA LYS A 63 12.85 10.06 7.01
C LYS A 63 13.44 8.65 7.07
N MET A 64 13.23 7.85 6.04
CA MET A 64 13.83 6.50 5.93
C MET A 64 15.35 6.57 5.92
N LEU A 65 15.95 7.55 5.26
CA LEU A 65 17.40 7.74 5.22
C LEU A 65 17.96 8.06 6.61
N GLN A 66 17.32 8.94 7.38
CA GLN A 66 17.71 9.21 8.76
C GLN A 66 17.56 7.97 9.65
N GLY A 67 16.45 7.23 9.51
CA GLY A 67 16.28 5.95 10.20
C GLY A 67 17.37 4.94 9.87
N TYR A 68 17.77 4.87 8.60
CA TYR A 68 18.87 4.00 8.14
C TYR A 68 20.22 4.45 8.69
N ALA A 69 20.43 5.76 8.86
CA ALA A 69 21.59 6.32 9.55
C ALA A 69 21.60 6.05 11.06
N GLY A 70 20.48 5.58 11.62
CA GLY A 70 20.35 5.17 13.01
C GLY A 70 19.55 6.13 13.89
N GLU A 71 19.00 7.20 13.33
CA GLU A 71 18.14 8.13 14.04
C GLU A 71 16.79 7.52 14.40
N TRP A 72 16.24 7.90 15.55
CA TRP A 72 14.91 7.48 16.00
C TRP A 72 13.86 8.59 15.87
N LEU A 73 14.32 9.83 15.77
CA LEU A 73 13.51 11.02 15.61
C LEU A 73 13.88 11.68 14.27
N TYR A 74 12.92 12.35 13.65
CA TYR A 74 13.14 13.04 12.39
C TYR A 74 13.55 14.49 12.63
N THR A 75 14.64 14.92 12.00
CA THR A 75 15.02 16.33 11.87
C THR A 75 14.78 16.80 10.43
N ILE A 76 14.43 18.07 10.20
CA ILE A 76 14.12 18.55 8.86
C ILE A 76 15.44 18.97 8.22
N PRO A 77 15.96 18.27 7.19
CA PRO A 77 17.27 18.58 6.64
C PRO A 77 17.27 19.82 5.74
N PHE A 78 16.09 20.36 5.42
CA PHE A 78 15.88 21.45 4.47
C PHE A 78 15.55 22.80 5.12
N THR A 79 15.77 22.93 6.43
CA THR A 79 15.71 24.23 7.12
C THR A 79 17.10 24.57 7.71
N PRO A 80 17.55 25.83 7.64
CA PRO A 80 18.76 26.27 8.32
C PRO A 80 18.56 26.47 9.83
N GLU A 81 17.30 26.49 10.30
CA GLU A 81 16.98 26.68 11.71
C GLU A 81 17.39 25.44 12.51
N ALA A 82 18.21 25.63 13.55
CA ALA A 82 18.56 24.56 14.46
C ALA A 82 17.33 24.14 15.28
N HIS A 83 17.03 22.86 15.29
CA HIS A 83 15.91 22.32 16.04
C HIS A 83 16.14 20.85 16.44
N ASP A 84 15.45 20.41 17.48
CA ASP A 84 15.51 19.01 17.93
C ASP A 84 14.73 18.09 16.99
N GLY A 85 15.08 16.80 17.01
CA GLY A 85 14.31 15.77 16.32
C GLY A 85 12.92 15.58 16.95
N ALA A 86 11.93 15.28 16.13
CA ALA A 86 10.55 15.07 16.57
C ALA A 86 9.96 13.75 16.04
N LEU A 87 8.86 13.30 16.65
CA LEU A 87 8.08 12.11 16.23
C LEU A 87 7.21 12.40 15.00
N VAL A 88 7.80 12.98 13.96
CA VAL A 88 7.10 13.34 12.71
C VAL A 88 7.38 12.29 11.64
N GLY A 89 6.32 11.60 11.21
CA GLY A 89 6.46 10.51 10.23
C GLY A 89 7.33 9.35 10.74
N VAL A 90 7.29 9.09 12.05
CA VAL A 90 8.09 8.07 12.74
C VAL A 90 8.01 6.70 12.07
N PHE A 91 6.85 6.33 11.52
CA PHE A 91 6.68 5.11 10.73
C PHE A 91 7.78 4.95 9.65
N TYR A 92 8.10 6.00 8.91
CA TYR A 92 9.12 5.97 7.87
C TYR A 92 10.54 5.89 8.43
N VAL A 93 10.80 6.55 9.57
CA VAL A 93 12.07 6.40 10.29
C VAL A 93 12.29 4.95 10.71
N TRP A 94 11.24 4.28 11.21
CA TRP A 94 11.30 2.86 11.57
C TRP A 94 11.53 1.95 10.37
N LEU A 95 10.95 2.25 9.20
CA LEU A 95 11.28 1.53 7.96
C LEU A 95 12.76 1.67 7.59
N GLY A 96 13.36 2.84 7.82
CA GLY A 96 14.79 3.06 7.69
C GLY A 96 15.62 2.16 8.62
N GLN A 97 15.24 2.07 9.89
CA GLN A 97 15.88 1.19 10.87
C GLN A 97 15.75 -0.28 10.46
N ILE A 98 14.59 -0.71 9.98
CA ILE A 98 14.38 -2.07 9.45
C ILE A 98 15.33 -2.34 8.28
N ALA A 99 15.44 -1.41 7.32
CA ALA A 99 16.37 -1.53 6.21
C ALA A 99 17.82 -1.69 6.68
N ARG A 100 18.24 -0.90 7.69
CA ARG A 100 19.56 -1.01 8.33
C ARG A 100 19.78 -2.37 8.99
N TRP A 101 18.83 -2.82 9.82
CA TRP A 101 18.96 -4.08 10.56
C TRP A 101 18.97 -5.31 9.65
N LEU A 102 18.22 -5.27 8.55
CA LEU A 102 18.15 -6.37 7.58
C LEU A 102 19.21 -6.27 6.47
N GLY A 103 20.00 -5.19 6.40
CA GLY A 103 20.95 -4.95 5.32
C GLY A 103 20.29 -4.80 3.94
N MET A 104 19.03 -4.33 3.91
CA MET A 104 18.23 -4.17 2.69
C MET A 104 18.30 -2.73 2.17
N SER A 105 18.07 -2.55 0.87
CA SER A 105 17.93 -1.20 0.31
C SER A 105 16.63 -0.54 0.78
N LEU A 106 16.65 0.79 0.92
CA LEU A 106 15.47 1.59 1.26
C LEU A 106 14.32 1.35 0.26
N THR A 107 14.65 1.23 -1.03
CA THR A 107 13.69 0.91 -2.10
C THR A 107 12.98 -0.42 -1.85
N ALA A 108 13.74 -1.46 -1.49
CA ALA A 108 13.18 -2.77 -1.23
C ALA A 108 12.23 -2.74 -0.03
N VAL A 109 12.67 -2.13 1.08
CA VAL A 109 11.81 -1.99 2.28
C VAL A 109 10.56 -1.16 1.99
N TRP A 110 10.67 -0.08 1.22
CA TRP A 110 9.53 0.74 0.81
C TRP A 110 8.48 -0.05 0.02
N HIS A 111 8.89 -0.80 -1.00
CA HIS A 111 7.93 -1.57 -1.80
C HIS A 111 7.35 -2.76 -1.03
N THR A 112 8.16 -3.44 -0.21
CA THR A 112 7.67 -4.51 0.65
C THR A 112 6.68 -3.98 1.69
N SER A 113 6.97 -2.86 2.35
CA SER A 113 6.05 -2.26 3.31
C SER A 113 4.74 -1.85 2.67
N ARG A 114 4.76 -1.36 1.42
CA ARG A 114 3.55 -1.05 0.65
C ARG A 114 2.70 -2.29 0.38
N ILE A 115 3.32 -3.41 -0.05
CA ILE A 115 2.60 -4.67 -0.29
C ILE A 115 1.97 -5.20 1.00
N ILE A 116 2.73 -5.17 2.11
CA ILE A 116 2.26 -5.61 3.42
C ILE A 116 1.09 -4.74 3.89
N ALA A 117 1.25 -3.40 3.88
CA ALA A 117 0.21 -2.48 4.33
C ALA A 117 -1.07 -2.58 3.48
N ALA A 118 -0.94 -2.70 2.16
CA ALA A 118 -2.09 -2.90 1.27
C ALA A 118 -2.80 -4.24 1.54
N THR A 119 -2.05 -5.32 1.76
CA THR A 119 -2.61 -6.63 2.08
C THR A 119 -3.38 -6.59 3.40
N ILE A 120 -2.81 -5.97 4.44
CA ILE A 120 -3.47 -5.77 5.74
C ILE A 120 -4.76 -4.96 5.57
N LEU A 121 -4.72 -3.86 4.81
CA LEU A 121 -5.89 -3.04 4.54
C LEU A 121 -7.00 -3.84 3.86
N PHE A 122 -6.68 -4.58 2.80
CA PHE A 122 -7.67 -5.37 2.06
C PHE A 122 -8.29 -6.48 2.92
N LEU A 123 -7.48 -7.17 3.73
CA LEU A 123 -8.00 -8.14 4.71
C LEU A 123 -8.89 -7.48 5.75
N THR A 124 -8.52 -6.30 6.24
CA THR A 124 -9.32 -5.53 7.19
C THR A 124 -10.66 -5.12 6.58
N ILE A 125 -10.70 -4.74 5.30
CA ILE A 125 -11.94 -4.46 4.58
C ILE A 125 -12.82 -5.72 4.52
N TYR A 126 -12.27 -6.87 4.15
CA TYR A 126 -13.04 -8.12 4.14
C TYR A 126 -13.58 -8.48 5.53
N ALA A 127 -12.76 -8.32 6.57
CA ALA A 127 -13.15 -8.56 7.96
C ALA A 127 -14.26 -7.62 8.40
N PHE A 128 -14.14 -6.33 8.10
CA PHE A 128 -15.16 -5.32 8.37
C PHE A 128 -16.47 -5.66 7.66
N ILE A 129 -16.47 -5.98 6.37
CA ILE A 129 -17.70 -6.38 5.65
C ILE A 129 -18.33 -7.63 6.27
N SER A 130 -17.50 -8.57 6.73
CA SER A 130 -17.96 -9.81 7.36
C SER A 130 -18.74 -9.57 8.66
N THR A 131 -18.58 -8.43 9.33
CA THR A 131 -19.36 -8.11 10.54
C THR A 131 -20.79 -7.68 10.24
N PHE A 132 -21.13 -7.32 9.00
CA PHE A 132 -22.46 -6.82 8.63
C PHE A 132 -23.33 -7.84 7.90
N THR A 133 -22.74 -8.91 7.33
CA THR A 133 -23.52 -9.90 6.59
C THR A 133 -22.91 -11.30 6.66
N GLU A 134 -23.76 -12.27 6.97
CA GLU A 134 -23.44 -13.70 6.89
C GLU A 134 -23.58 -14.23 5.46
N ASN A 135 -24.25 -13.50 4.57
CA ASN A 135 -24.44 -13.92 3.19
C ASN A 135 -23.13 -13.82 2.41
N HIS A 136 -22.57 -14.99 2.08
CA HIS A 136 -21.31 -15.12 1.38
C HIS A 136 -21.26 -14.35 0.05
N ARG A 137 -22.35 -14.36 -0.73
CA ARG A 137 -22.38 -13.67 -2.04
C ARG A 137 -22.32 -12.16 -1.84
N ILE A 138 -23.14 -11.61 -0.93
CA ILE A 138 -23.16 -10.18 -0.64
C ILE A 138 -21.79 -9.71 -0.13
N ARG A 139 -21.18 -10.47 0.78
CA ARG A 139 -19.84 -10.20 1.31
C ARG A 139 -18.78 -10.09 0.21
N TRP A 140 -18.73 -11.08 -0.68
CA TRP A 140 -17.76 -11.10 -1.78
C TRP A 140 -18.02 -10.01 -2.81
N THR A 141 -19.27 -9.77 -3.18
CA THR A 141 -19.63 -8.68 -4.09
C THR A 141 -19.22 -7.34 -3.50
N ALA A 142 -19.54 -7.06 -2.24
CA ALA A 142 -19.12 -5.83 -1.57
C ALA A 142 -17.59 -5.70 -1.53
N TYR A 143 -16.89 -6.76 -1.14
CA TYR A 143 -15.43 -6.76 -1.06
C TYR A 143 -14.76 -6.47 -2.41
N LEU A 144 -15.17 -7.18 -3.46
CA LEU A 144 -14.60 -6.99 -4.80
C LEU A 144 -14.95 -5.61 -5.38
N LEU A 145 -16.17 -5.12 -5.14
CA LEU A 145 -16.55 -3.76 -5.52
C LEU A 145 -15.74 -2.71 -4.76
N THR A 146 -15.41 -2.91 -3.48
CA THR A 146 -14.54 -1.98 -2.75
C THR A 146 -13.13 -1.96 -3.31
N LEU A 147 -12.57 -3.13 -3.66
CA LEU A 147 -11.19 -3.23 -4.18
C LEU A 147 -11.05 -2.71 -5.61
N PHE A 148 -12.02 -3.00 -6.48
CA PHE A 148 -11.90 -2.77 -7.91
C PHE A 148 -12.89 -1.75 -8.46
N GLY A 149 -13.79 -1.23 -7.63
CA GLY A 149 -14.81 -0.27 -8.06
C GLY A 149 -14.27 1.12 -8.34
N SER A 150 -13.11 1.49 -7.78
CA SER A 150 -12.28 2.71 -7.92
C SER A 150 -12.98 4.07 -8.15
N GLY A 151 -14.29 4.15 -7.98
CA GLY A 151 -15.10 5.26 -8.48
C GLY A 151 -14.98 5.48 -10.00
N LEU A 152 -15.43 6.64 -10.43
CA LEU A 152 -15.42 7.08 -11.83
C LEU A 152 -14.35 8.16 -12.10
N GLY A 153 -13.40 8.37 -11.17
CA GLY A 153 -12.39 9.43 -11.27
C GLY A 153 -11.51 9.34 -12.53
N TRP A 154 -11.29 8.12 -13.04
CA TRP A 154 -10.57 7.90 -14.29
C TRP A 154 -11.26 8.51 -15.53
N LEU A 155 -12.57 8.76 -15.48
CA LEU A 155 -13.29 9.44 -16.56
C LEU A 155 -12.78 10.87 -16.76
N LEU A 156 -12.26 11.52 -15.72
CA LEU A 156 -11.71 12.87 -15.81
C LEU A 156 -10.54 12.93 -16.80
N PHE A 157 -9.71 11.88 -16.86
CA PHE A 157 -8.62 11.78 -17.84
C PHE A 157 -9.14 11.64 -19.28
N ILE A 158 -10.27 10.94 -19.51
CA ILE A 158 -10.90 10.88 -20.84
C ILE A 158 -11.36 12.26 -21.29
N PHE A 159 -12.01 13.00 -20.38
CA PHE A 159 -12.50 14.35 -20.67
C PHE A 159 -11.39 15.41 -20.63
N ARG A 160 -10.13 15.01 -20.42
CA ARG A 160 -8.97 15.89 -20.26
C ARG A 160 -9.19 16.96 -19.18
N ALA A 161 -10.02 16.65 -18.19
CA ALA A 161 -10.21 17.47 -17.02
C ALA A 161 -9.03 17.22 -16.07
N THR A 162 -8.01 18.08 -16.15
CA THR A 162 -6.79 17.97 -15.33
C THR A 162 -6.97 18.50 -13.91
N TYR A 163 -8.13 19.09 -13.61
CA TYR A 163 -8.49 19.63 -12.30
C TYR A 163 -9.92 19.24 -11.95
N TRP A 164 -10.14 18.82 -10.72
CA TRP A 164 -11.45 18.56 -10.15
C TRP A 164 -11.50 19.18 -8.74
N LEU A 165 -12.46 20.10 -8.51
CA LEU A 165 -12.57 20.86 -7.26
C LEU A 165 -11.26 21.52 -6.82
N ASP A 166 -10.57 22.17 -7.76
CA ASP A 166 -9.26 22.84 -7.55
C ASP A 166 -8.12 21.92 -7.08
N ALA A 167 -8.29 20.59 -7.20
CA ALA A 167 -7.26 19.59 -6.95
C ALA A 167 -6.92 18.80 -8.21
N PHE A 168 -5.67 18.34 -8.31
CA PHE A 168 -5.30 17.36 -9.33
C PHE A 168 -5.96 16.01 -9.00
N PRO A 169 -6.67 15.37 -9.95
CA PRO A 169 -7.41 14.14 -9.71
C PRO A 169 -6.54 12.90 -9.46
#